data_AF-A0A1F2Z053-F1
#
_entry.id   AF-A0A1F2Z053-F1
#
_cell.length_a   1.000
_cell.length_b   1.000
_cell.length_c   1.000
_cell.angle_alpha   90.00
_cell.angle_beta   90.00
_cell.angle_gamma   90.00
#
_symmetry.space_group_name_H-M   'P 1'
#
loop_
_entity.id
_entity.type
_entity.pdbx_description
1 polymer ?
#
loop_
_entity_poly.entity_id
_entity_poly.type
_entity_poly.pdbx_seq_one_letter_code
_entity_poly.pdbx_strand_id
1 'polypeptide(L)'
;MPEHYTEPVTAVYSCMVGTNQASPRCIALQGTIGEHVSCGMYEQRSSSCKEVQIADDQCNKARRAHNMIPFVQLEASIPVNDEGFDQVC
;
A
#
# COMPACT_ATOMS: atom_id res chain seq x y z
N MET A 1 15.45 11.17 -3.84
CA MET A 1 15.56 9.70 -3.75
C MET A 1 17.03 9.35 -3.80
N PRO A 2 17.57 8.54 -2.87
CA PRO A 2 19.01 8.27 -2.81
C PRO A 2 19.46 7.29 -3.91
N GLU A 3 20.68 7.46 -4.42
CA GLU A 3 21.19 6.77 -5.61
C GLU A 3 21.25 5.23 -5.45
N HIS A 4 21.62 4.73 -4.27
CA HIS A 4 21.75 3.29 -4.01
C HIS A 4 20.42 2.53 -3.92
N TYR A 5 19.28 3.22 -3.98
CA TYR A 5 17.95 2.60 -3.96
C TYR A 5 17.35 2.39 -5.35
N THR A 6 18.03 2.82 -6.41
CA THR A 6 17.56 2.66 -7.79
C THR A 6 18.56 1.94 -8.67
N GLU A 7 18.05 1.21 -9.66
CA GLU A 7 18.84 0.58 -10.72
C GLU A 7 18.29 0.95 -12.10
N PRO A 8 19.17 1.14 -13.10
CA PRO A 8 18.74 1.42 -14.46
C PRO A 8 18.11 0.17 -15.10
N VAL A 9 16.95 0.34 -15.71
CA VAL A 9 16.28 -0.71 -16.51
C VAL A 9 16.54 -0.49 -17.99
N THR A 10 16.54 0.77 -18.42
CA THR A 10 16.91 1.20 -19.77
C THR A 10 17.74 2.48 -19.68
N ALA A 11 18.10 3.07 -20.83
CA ALA A 11 18.81 4.35 -20.87
C ALA A 11 18.02 5.54 -20.26
N VAL A 12 16.69 5.42 -20.14
CA VAL A 12 15.81 6.52 -19.68
C VAL A 12 14.91 6.13 -18.50
N TYR A 13 14.80 4.83 -18.19
CA TYR A 13 13.97 4.33 -17.10
C TYR A 13 14.82 3.66 -16.03
N SER A 14 14.45 3.90 -14.77
CA SER A 14 15.03 3.25 -13.59
C SER A 14 13.92 2.71 -12.70
N CYS A 15 14.21 1.66 -11.94
CA CYS A 15 13.30 1.12 -10.94
C CYS A 15 13.98 1.05 -9.58
N MET A 16 13.18 0.73 -8.55
CA MET A 16 13.71 0.48 -7.22
C MET A 16 14.51 -0.83 -7.21
N VAL A 17 15.70 -0.83 -6.60
CA VAL A 17 16.52 -2.05 -6.51
C VAL A 17 15.72 -3.17 -5.83
N GLY A 18 15.75 -4.36 -6.44
CA GLY A 18 15.05 -5.55 -5.97
C GLY A 18 13.59 -5.66 -6.43
N THR A 19 13.11 -4.70 -7.23
CA THR A 19 11.75 -4.78 -7.83
C THR A 19 11.75 -5.30 -9.27
N ASN A 20 12.90 -5.37 -9.95
CA ASN A 20 13.02 -5.88 -11.32
C ASN A 20 13.18 -7.41 -11.38
N GLN A 21 12.28 -8.15 -10.72
CA GLN A 21 12.33 -9.60 -10.65
C GLN A 21 10.94 -10.20 -10.42
N ALA A 22 10.79 -11.52 -10.65
CA ALA A 22 9.50 -12.22 -10.56
C ALA A 22 8.86 -12.14 -9.16
N SER A 23 9.66 -12.11 -8.10
CA SER A 23 9.20 -11.89 -6.72
C SER A 23 9.79 -10.57 -6.20
N PRO A 24 9.13 -9.42 -6.47
CA PRO A 24 9.70 -8.11 -6.18
C PRO A 24 9.78 -7.86 -4.66
N ARG A 25 10.96 -7.45 -4.19
CA ARG A 25 11.19 -7.04 -2.80
C ARG A 25 12.19 -5.88 -2.77
N CYS A 26 11.67 -4.66 -2.68
CA CYS A 26 12.47 -3.44 -2.61
C CYS A 26 13.45 -3.51 -1.43
N ILE A 27 14.71 -3.11 -1.65
CA ILE A 27 15.73 -3.10 -0.59
C ILE A 27 15.39 -2.15 0.58
N ALA A 28 14.52 -1.16 0.35
CA ALA A 28 14.04 -0.25 1.39
C ALA A 28 12.96 -0.86 2.29
N LEU A 29 12.39 -2.01 1.92
CA LEU A 29 11.33 -2.65 2.69
C LEU A 29 11.93 -3.35 3.91
N GLN A 30 11.58 -2.87 5.09
CA GLN A 30 12.02 -3.41 6.38
C GLN A 30 10.90 -4.25 7.00
N GLY A 31 11.28 -5.30 7.72
CA GLY A 31 10.35 -6.20 8.42
C GLY A 31 9.85 -7.39 7.60
N THR A 32 8.77 -8.00 8.09
CA THR A 32 8.20 -9.27 7.60
C THR A 32 6.79 -9.05 7.08
N ILE A 33 6.55 -9.40 5.82
CA ILE A 33 5.24 -9.25 5.18
C ILE A 33 4.24 -10.19 5.86
N GLY A 34 3.06 -9.66 6.21
CA GLY A 34 2.05 -10.37 6.99
C GLY A 34 2.13 -10.12 8.50
N GLU A 35 3.24 -9.53 8.97
CA GLU A 35 3.43 -9.08 10.34
C GLU A 35 3.55 -7.55 10.34
N HIS A 36 4.76 -7.02 10.57
CA HIS A 36 5.06 -5.61 10.55
C HIS A 36 6.06 -5.27 9.43
N VAL A 37 5.70 -4.32 8.57
CA VAL A 37 6.56 -3.79 7.52
C VAL A 37 6.55 -2.27 7.49
N SER A 38 7.67 -1.67 7.09
CA SER A 38 7.78 -0.24 6.86
C SER A 38 8.81 0.05 5.75
N CYS A 39 8.75 1.25 5.17
CA CYS A 39 9.79 1.72 4.25
C CYS A 39 10.88 2.44 5.04
N GLY A 40 12.12 1.97 4.98
CA GLY A 40 13.28 2.56 5.67
C GLY A 40 13.67 3.96 5.17
N MET A 41 13.06 4.43 4.08
CA MET A 41 13.25 5.78 3.51
C MET A 41 11.91 6.46 3.21
N TYR A 42 10.94 6.31 4.13
CA TYR A 42 9.54 6.73 3.95
C TYR A 42 9.39 8.17 3.40
N GLU A 43 10.11 9.14 3.95
CA GLU A 43 10.01 10.54 3.49
C GLU A 43 10.55 10.78 2.07
N GLN A 44 11.52 9.96 1.64
CA GLN A 44 12.27 10.13 0.40
C GLN A 44 11.77 9.24 -0.74
N ARG A 45 10.60 8.60 -0.57
CA ARG A 45 9.95 7.76 -1.59
C ARG A 45 9.79 8.50 -2.92
N SER A 46 9.92 7.76 -4.02
CA SER A 46 9.55 8.24 -5.36
C SER A 46 8.07 8.62 -5.43
N SER A 47 7.68 9.39 -6.45
CA SER A 47 6.26 9.68 -6.73
C SER A 47 5.44 8.40 -6.88
N SER A 48 5.95 7.43 -7.63
CA SER A 48 5.30 6.13 -7.83
C SER A 48 5.03 5.37 -6.53
N CYS A 49 5.93 5.43 -5.54
CA CYS A 49 5.70 4.83 -4.23
C CYS A 49 4.80 5.69 -3.31
N LYS A 50 4.59 6.97 -3.61
CA LYS A 50 3.67 7.86 -2.89
C LYS A 50 2.24 7.76 -3.42
N GLU A 51 2.08 7.41 -4.68
CA GLU A 51 0.78 7.25 -5.34
C GLU A 51 -0.01 6.05 -4.80
N VAL A 52 0.66 4.99 -4.36
CA VAL A 52 0.00 3.80 -3.79
C VAL A 52 -0.70 4.14 -2.47
N GLN A 53 -2.02 3.93 -2.42
CA GLN A 53 -2.86 4.14 -1.25
C GLN A 53 -3.29 2.83 -0.60
N ILE A 54 -3.73 2.93 0.65
CA ILE A 54 -4.34 1.81 1.36
C ILE A 54 -5.59 1.37 0.60
N ALA A 55 -5.73 0.06 0.41
CA ALA A 55 -6.89 -0.58 -0.24
C ALA A 55 -7.11 -0.25 -1.73
N ASP A 56 -6.14 0.39 -2.41
CA ASP A 56 -6.18 0.55 -3.86
C ASP A 56 -5.86 -0.75 -4.62
N ASP A 57 -5.89 -0.70 -5.95
CA ASP A 57 -5.62 -1.86 -6.79
C ASP A 57 -4.20 -2.41 -6.62
N GLN A 58 -3.20 -1.54 -6.43
CA GLN A 58 -1.80 -1.95 -6.31
C GLN A 58 -1.53 -2.56 -4.93
N CYS A 59 -2.13 -2.02 -3.87
CA CYS A 59 -2.16 -2.57 -2.53
C CYS A 59 -2.80 -3.97 -2.54
N ASN A 60 -4.00 -4.09 -3.14
CA ASN A 60 -4.70 -5.38 -3.22
C ASN A 60 -3.97 -6.41 -4.10
N LYS A 61 -3.31 -5.98 -5.19
CA LYS A 61 -2.41 -6.83 -5.97
C LYS A 61 -1.28 -7.39 -5.12
N ALA A 62 -0.61 -6.55 -4.33
CA ALA A 62 0.45 -6.99 -3.41
C ALA A 62 -0.09 -7.95 -2.34
N ARG A 63 -1.26 -7.66 -1.77
CA ARG A 63 -1.92 -8.54 -0.79
C ARG A 63 -2.16 -9.94 -1.36
N ARG A 64 -2.74 -10.03 -2.57
CA ARG A 64 -2.96 -11.32 -3.25
C ARG A 64 -1.65 -12.07 -3.51
N ALA A 65 -0.60 -11.38 -3.97
CA ALA A 65 0.70 -11.99 -4.23
C ALA A 65 1.35 -12.60 -2.99
N HIS A 66 0.99 -12.11 -1.80
CA HIS A 66 1.47 -12.60 -0.51
C HIS A 66 0.41 -13.41 0.26
N ASN A 67 -0.61 -13.95 -0.43
CA ASN A 67 -1.69 -14.76 0.17
C ASN A 67 -2.46 -14.07 1.31
N MET A 68 -2.53 -12.74 1.29
CA MET A 68 -3.32 -11.95 2.22
C MET A 68 -4.70 -11.65 1.65
N ILE A 69 -5.70 -11.57 2.54
CA ILE A 69 -7.08 -11.21 2.19
C ILE A 69 -7.09 -9.76 1.64
N PRO A 70 -7.54 -9.50 0.40
CA PRO A 70 -7.62 -8.14 -0.13
C PRO A 70 -8.64 -7.32 0.67
N PHE A 71 -8.49 -6.00 0.67
CA PHE A 71 -9.49 -5.12 1.25
C PHE A 71 -10.74 -5.11 0.36
N VAL A 72 -11.91 -5.14 1.01
CA VAL A 72 -13.22 -4.99 0.37
C VAL A 72 -13.78 -3.65 0.83
N GLN A 73 -14.33 -2.88 -0.11
CA GLN A 73 -15.03 -1.65 0.24
C GLN A 73 -16.36 -2.02 0.89
N LEU A 74 -16.63 -1.44 2.06
CA LEU A 74 -17.93 -1.54 2.70
C LEU A 74 -18.64 -0.22 2.45
N GLU A 75 -19.85 -0.26 1.91
CA GLU A 75 -20.72 0.91 1.91
C GLU A 75 -21.06 1.25 3.36
N ALA A 76 -20.60 2.42 3.82
CA ALA A 76 -21.01 2.92 5.12
C ALA A 76 -22.52 3.19 5.08
N SER A 77 -23.28 2.48 5.91
CA SER A 77 -24.70 2.77 6.09
C SER A 77 -24.83 4.17 6.68
N ILE A 78 -25.70 4.99 6.10
CA ILE A 78 -26.07 6.29 6.66
C ILE A 78 -26.66 6.01 8.06
N PRO A 79 -26.12 6.60 9.13
CA PRO A 79 -26.73 6.47 10.45
C PRO A 79 -28.12 7.11 10.40
N VAL A 80 -29.16 6.28 10.46
CA VAL A 80 -30.52 6.74 10.70
C VAL A 80 -30.61 6.95 12.20
N ASN A 81 -30.31 8.16 12.65
CA ASN A 81 -30.74 8.57 13.97
C ASN A 81 -32.26 8.70 13.87
N ASP A 82 -33.01 7.72 14.39
CA ASP A 82 -34.45 7.87 14.58
C ASP A 82 -34.66 9.03 15.56
N GLU A 83 -35.07 10.20 15.04
CA GLU A 83 -35.44 11.39 15.83
C GLU A 83 -36.77 11.17 16.60
N GLY A 84 -37.03 9.95 17.06
CA GLY A 84 -38.26 9.48 17.69
C GLY A 84 -38.11 9.09 19.17
N PHE A 85 -37.06 9.56 19.87
CA PHE A 85 -36.88 9.28 21.30
C PHE A 85 -37.79 10.09 22.24
N ASP A 86 -38.66 10.95 21.72
CA ASP A 86 -39.60 11.79 22.50
C ASP A 86 -40.89 11.04 22.93
N GLN A 87 -40.91 9.70 22.87
CA GLN A 87 -42.09 8.88 23.20
C GLN A 87 -41.78 7.71 24.15
N VAL A 88 -40.88 7.91 25.12
CA VAL A 88 -40.88 7.05 26.31
C VAL A 88 -41.53 7.84 27.44
N CYS A 89 -42.77 7.45 27.74
CA CYS A 89 -43.64 8.01 28.78
C CYS A 89 -43.00 8.07 30.17
#